data_AF-A0A2V4BWE4-F1
#
_entry.id   AF-A0A2V4BWE4-F1
#
_cell.length_a   1.000
_cell.length_b   1.000
_cell.length_c   1.000
_cell.angle_alpha   90.00
_cell.angle_beta   90.00
_cell.angle_gamma   90.00
#
_symmetry.space_group_name_H-M   'P 1'
#
loop_
_entity.id
_entity.type
_entity.pdbx_description
1 polymer ?
#
loop_
_entity_poly.entity_id
_entity_poly.type
_entity_poly.pdbx_seq_one_letter_code
_entity_poly.pdbx_strand_id
1 'polypeptide(L)'
;MIYESYYWRKELLNISEKITKKIEVKKNWSDSKRAKFEQEIMVGFYIIRKLMEANKLTNKLCSTSISCKIYISKRAKIKRMDRYAFFDNYELEKPKIVKRDLKFFINQFVHSYLFIPIIDLTDQESILKMDDEKISEEERIEIYENGKKELLGIFVNSDENKDKYLYEIDVKTIIKIFQQVGNCVITKVDMTFNPKKGDFDTIQYDGRNELSEEVKVLIDKKEQQKK
;
A
#
# COMPACT_ATOMS: atom_id res chain seq x y z
N MET A 1 6.63 12.53 18.77
CA MET A 1 6.47 13.92 18.32
C MET A 1 7.27 14.12 17.04
N ILE A 2 6.68 14.77 16.03
CA ILE A 2 7.42 15.33 14.88
C ILE A 2 7.34 16.84 15.02
N TYR A 3 8.48 17.48 15.23
CA TYR A 3 8.57 18.94 15.28
C TYR A 3 8.44 19.52 13.86
N GLU A 4 9.37 19.19 12.99
CA GLU A 4 9.37 19.58 11.57
C GLU A 4 8.93 18.41 10.68
N SER A 5 7.81 18.59 9.98
CA SER A 5 7.17 17.56 9.15
C SER A 5 7.59 17.63 7.68
N TYR A 6 8.18 18.74 7.25
CA TYR A 6 8.67 18.94 5.89
C TYR A 6 9.69 17.87 5.47
N TYR A 7 10.69 17.57 6.31
CA TYR A 7 11.72 16.59 5.97
C TYR A 7 11.18 15.17 5.78
N TRP A 8 10.20 14.78 6.60
CA TRP A 8 9.51 13.50 6.50
C TRP A 8 8.70 13.41 5.21
N ARG A 9 7.95 14.47 4.88
CA ARG A 9 7.19 14.57 3.64
C ARG A 9 8.08 14.58 2.40
N LYS A 10 9.19 15.31 2.44
CA LYS A 10 10.19 15.35 1.36
C LYS A 10 10.77 13.97 1.09
N GLU A 11 11.05 13.18 2.13
CA GLU A 11 11.55 11.83 1.94
C GLU A 11 10.51 10.91 1.27
N LEU A 12 9.22 11.07 1.56
CA LEU A 12 8.17 10.34 0.82
C LEU A 12 8.16 10.68 -0.67
N LEU A 13 8.36 11.96 -1.02
CA LEU A 13 8.48 12.37 -2.42
C LEU A 13 9.71 11.73 -3.08
N ASN A 14 10.86 11.78 -2.42
CA ASN A 14 12.09 11.13 -2.91
C ASN A 14 11.89 9.62 -3.13
N ILE A 15 11.26 8.93 -2.18
CA ILE A 15 10.95 7.50 -2.29
C ILE A 15 9.99 7.25 -3.47
N SER A 16 8.94 8.07 -3.63
CA SER A 16 8.00 7.93 -4.74
C SER A 16 8.68 8.07 -6.10
N GLU A 17 9.61 9.00 -6.26
CA GLU A 17 10.40 9.17 -7.50
C GLU A 17 11.33 7.98 -7.74
N LYS A 18 11.99 7.48 -6.68
CA LYS A 18 12.85 6.29 -6.74
C LYS A 18 12.07 5.05 -7.15
N ILE A 19 10.83 4.88 -6.68
CA ILE A 19 9.97 3.75 -7.06
C ILE A 19 9.45 3.93 -8.49
N THR A 20 9.07 5.14 -8.88
CA THR A 20 8.63 5.44 -10.25
C THR A 20 9.70 5.03 -11.28
N LYS A 21 10.97 5.33 -11.01
CA LYS A 21 12.11 4.91 -11.85
C LYS A 21 12.36 3.40 -11.88
N LYS A 22 11.77 2.65 -10.94
CA LYS A 22 11.86 1.19 -10.85
C LYS A 22 10.69 0.46 -11.52
N ILE A 23 9.69 1.19 -12.05
CA ILE A 23 8.54 0.58 -12.73
C ILE A 23 9.01 -0.25 -13.91
N GLU A 24 9.81 0.33 -14.81
CA GLU A 24 10.37 -0.42 -15.93
C GLU A 24 11.56 -1.27 -15.46
N VAL A 25 11.45 -2.59 -15.61
CA VAL A 25 12.44 -3.55 -15.13
C VAL A 25 13.30 -4.04 -16.30
N LYS A 26 14.37 -3.28 -16.57
CA LYS A 26 15.32 -3.61 -17.65
C LYS A 26 16.14 -4.88 -17.44
N LYS A 27 16.37 -5.24 -16.17
CA LYS A 27 17.10 -6.44 -15.75
C LYS A 27 16.43 -7.01 -14.52
N ASN A 28 16.44 -8.34 -14.39
CA ASN A 28 15.95 -9.03 -13.21
C ASN A 28 16.62 -8.42 -11.96
N TRP A 29 15.81 -8.16 -10.93
CA TRP A 29 16.32 -7.54 -9.72
C TRP A 29 17.14 -8.56 -8.94
N SER A 30 18.38 -8.19 -8.62
CA SER A 30 19.17 -8.88 -7.61
C SER A 30 18.51 -8.78 -6.24
N ASP A 31 18.89 -9.67 -5.33
CA ASP A 31 18.37 -9.67 -3.95
C ASP A 31 18.62 -8.34 -3.24
N SER A 32 19.78 -7.71 -3.49
CA SER A 32 20.07 -6.38 -2.96
C SER A 32 19.06 -5.32 -3.45
N LYS A 33 18.67 -5.38 -4.73
CA LYS A 33 17.69 -4.45 -5.30
C LYS A 33 16.28 -4.72 -4.77
N ARG A 34 15.91 -5.99 -4.59
CA ARG A 34 14.65 -6.40 -3.95
C ARG A 34 14.57 -5.91 -2.50
N ALA A 35 15.61 -6.15 -1.71
CA ALA A 35 15.71 -5.67 -0.33
C ALA A 35 15.67 -4.14 -0.24
N LYS A 36 16.32 -3.43 -1.17
CA LYS A 36 16.28 -1.96 -1.19
C LYS A 36 14.87 -1.44 -1.46
N PHE A 37 14.16 -2.05 -2.40
CA PHE A 37 12.76 -1.70 -2.68
C PHE A 37 11.86 -1.99 -1.46
N GLU A 38 12.03 -3.15 -0.82
CA GLU A 38 11.30 -3.49 0.40
C GLU A 38 11.53 -2.47 1.52
N GLN A 39 12.79 -2.09 1.78
CA GLN A 39 13.14 -1.04 2.74
C GLN A 39 12.48 0.30 2.41
N GLU A 40 12.52 0.72 1.13
CA GLU A 40 11.90 1.97 0.69
C GLU A 40 10.39 1.99 0.97
N ILE A 41 9.70 0.88 0.70
CA ILE A 41 8.26 0.75 0.96
C ILE A 41 7.97 0.77 2.47
N MET A 42 8.69 -0.04 3.25
CA MET A 42 8.50 -0.12 4.71
C MET A 42 8.78 1.22 5.39
N VAL A 43 9.89 1.88 5.04
CA VAL A 43 10.24 3.21 5.57
C VAL A 43 9.21 4.24 5.14
N GLY A 44 8.72 4.20 3.89
CA GLY A 44 7.66 5.06 3.42
C GLY A 44 6.39 4.94 4.28
N PHE A 45 5.86 3.73 4.47
CA PHE A 45 4.68 3.53 5.32
C PHE A 45 4.93 3.85 6.80
N TYR A 46 6.15 3.63 7.31
CA TYR A 46 6.52 4.07 8.65
C TYR A 46 6.52 5.59 8.80
N ILE A 47 7.04 6.33 7.82
CA ILE A 47 6.98 7.79 7.80
C ILE A 47 5.52 8.27 7.84
N ILE A 48 4.64 7.68 7.01
CA ILE A 48 3.21 8.01 7.00
C ILE A 48 2.60 7.76 8.38
N ARG A 49 2.91 6.61 9.02
CA ARG A 49 2.46 6.31 10.38
C ARG A 49 2.85 7.41 11.36
N LYS A 50 4.12 7.84 11.35
CA LYS A 50 4.60 8.87 12.28
C LYS A 50 3.96 10.23 12.01
N LEU A 51 3.73 10.59 10.75
CA LEU A 51 3.01 11.81 10.38
C LEU A 51 1.55 11.77 10.83
N MET A 52 0.88 10.62 10.67
CA MET A 52 -0.50 10.40 11.11
C MET A 52 -0.63 10.49 12.64
N GLU A 53 0.26 9.81 13.38
CA GLU A 53 0.29 9.86 14.86
C GLU A 53 0.63 11.26 15.41
N ALA A 54 1.38 12.07 14.65
CA ALA A 54 1.72 13.44 15.02
C ALA A 54 0.69 14.49 14.57
N ASN A 55 -0.48 14.06 14.05
CA ASN A 55 -1.52 14.94 13.51
C ASN A 55 -0.98 15.90 12.43
N LYS A 56 -0.04 15.43 11.61
CA LYS A 56 0.59 16.17 10.50
C LYS A 56 -0.03 15.87 9.13
N LEU A 57 -1.13 15.12 9.11
CA LEU A 57 -1.93 14.80 7.93
C LEU A 57 -3.37 15.29 8.11
N THR A 58 -4.07 15.57 7.00
CA THR A 58 -5.49 15.95 7.04
C THR A 58 -6.38 14.74 7.33
N ASN A 59 -7.51 14.96 7.99
CA ASN A 59 -8.47 13.88 8.27
C ASN A 59 -9.00 13.25 6.97
N LYS A 60 -9.17 14.04 5.91
CA LYS A 60 -9.55 13.59 4.56
C LYS A 60 -8.55 12.58 3.99
N LEU A 61 -7.25 12.85 4.13
CA LEU A 61 -6.22 11.94 3.64
C LEU A 61 -6.21 10.65 4.47
N CYS A 62 -6.34 10.76 5.79
CA CYS A 62 -6.43 9.61 6.68
C CYS A 62 -7.66 8.73 6.42
N SER A 63 -8.79 9.33 6.01
CA SER A 63 -10.04 8.63 5.68
C SER A 63 -10.14 8.17 4.22
N THR A 64 -9.10 8.42 3.41
CA THR A 64 -9.12 8.05 1.99
C THR A 64 -9.22 6.53 1.83
N SER A 65 -10.20 6.11 1.03
CA SER A 65 -10.47 4.71 0.75
C SER A 65 -9.72 4.26 -0.50
N ILE A 66 -8.77 3.35 -0.32
CA ILE A 66 -7.90 2.85 -1.38
C ILE A 66 -8.36 1.43 -1.75
N SER A 67 -8.47 1.18 -3.06
CA SER A 67 -8.89 -0.13 -3.57
C SER A 67 -7.68 -1.06 -3.69
N CYS A 68 -7.84 -2.32 -3.31
CA CYS A 68 -6.86 -3.39 -3.48
C CYS A 68 -7.56 -4.70 -3.82
N LYS A 69 -6.81 -5.67 -4.36
CA LYS A 69 -7.32 -7.03 -4.53
C LYS A 69 -7.03 -7.84 -3.28
N ILE A 70 -7.91 -8.77 -2.96
CA ILE A 70 -7.71 -9.79 -1.93
C ILE A 70 -7.86 -11.19 -2.51
N TYR A 71 -7.05 -12.09 -1.99
CA TYR A 71 -7.07 -13.52 -2.28
C TYR A 71 -7.31 -14.27 -0.99
N ILE A 72 -8.29 -15.17 -0.99
CA ILE A 72 -8.74 -15.88 0.21
C ILE A 72 -7.73 -16.98 0.54
N SER A 73 -7.41 -17.16 1.82
CA SER A 73 -6.61 -18.29 2.28
C SER A 73 -7.35 -19.61 2.06
N LYS A 74 -6.67 -20.58 1.42
CA LYS A 74 -7.13 -21.96 1.25
C LYS A 74 -7.02 -22.77 2.55
N ARG A 75 -6.26 -22.27 3.54
CA ARG A 75 -5.96 -22.96 4.80
C ARG A 75 -6.47 -22.17 6.01
N ALA A 76 -6.82 -22.90 7.07
CA ALA A 76 -7.20 -22.29 8.35
C ALA A 76 -6.01 -21.63 9.08
N LYS A 77 -4.79 -22.13 8.86
CA LYS A 77 -3.56 -21.61 9.49
C LYS A 77 -2.34 -21.81 8.60
N ILE A 78 -1.62 -20.74 8.33
CA ILE A 78 -0.37 -20.71 7.57
C ILE A 78 0.79 -20.80 8.54
N LYS A 79 1.64 -21.80 8.34
CA LYS A 79 2.85 -21.99 9.17
C LYS A 79 3.98 -21.09 8.66
N ARG A 80 4.94 -20.84 9.54
CA ARG A 80 6.15 -20.05 9.21
C ARG A 80 6.90 -20.58 7.98
N MET A 81 7.02 -21.91 7.86
CA MET A 81 7.72 -22.55 6.76
C MET A 81 6.98 -22.44 5.42
N ASP A 82 5.66 -22.25 5.46
CA ASP A 82 4.84 -22.13 4.25
C ASP A 82 4.80 -20.69 3.72
N ARG A 83 5.55 -19.75 4.32
CA ARG A 83 5.47 -18.31 4.04
C ARG A 83 5.55 -17.99 2.54
N TYR A 84 6.50 -18.61 1.84
CA TYR A 84 6.75 -18.34 0.42
C TYR A 84 5.95 -19.24 -0.53
N ALA A 85 5.26 -20.26 -0.02
CA ALA A 85 4.35 -21.11 -0.79
C ALA A 85 2.97 -20.45 -0.99
N PHE A 86 2.96 -19.15 -1.33
CA PHE A 86 1.71 -18.38 -1.38
C PHE A 86 0.79 -18.83 -2.52
N PHE A 87 1.33 -19.38 -3.61
CA PHE A 87 0.54 -20.02 -4.68
C PHE A 87 -0.35 -21.17 -4.15
N ASP A 88 0.17 -21.95 -3.20
CA ASP A 88 -0.55 -23.07 -2.59
C ASP A 88 -1.49 -22.63 -1.46
N ASN A 89 -1.15 -21.53 -0.79
CA ASN A 89 -1.87 -21.08 0.40
C ASN A 89 -3.08 -20.19 0.08
N TYR A 90 -3.13 -19.54 -1.09
CA TYR A 90 -4.20 -18.59 -1.45
C TYR A 90 -4.86 -18.92 -2.78
N GLU A 91 -6.13 -18.56 -2.94
CA GLU A 91 -6.87 -18.67 -4.20
C GLU A 91 -6.59 -17.45 -5.10
N LEU A 92 -5.54 -17.54 -5.92
CA LEU A 92 -5.07 -16.44 -6.79
C LEU A 92 -5.95 -16.22 -8.03
N GLU A 93 -6.74 -17.20 -8.44
CA GLU A 93 -7.58 -17.12 -9.64
C GLU A 93 -8.84 -16.26 -9.46
N LYS A 94 -9.29 -16.07 -8.21
CA LYS A 94 -10.55 -15.36 -7.90
C LYS A 94 -10.32 -14.14 -7.00
N PRO A 95 -9.61 -13.11 -7.46
CA PRO A 95 -9.43 -11.88 -6.69
C PRO A 95 -10.78 -11.22 -6.42
N LYS A 96 -10.95 -10.69 -5.20
CA LYS A 96 -12.03 -9.74 -4.89
C LYS A 96 -11.45 -8.35 -4.71
N ILE A 97 -12.11 -7.33 -5.28
CA ILE A 97 -11.72 -5.94 -5.05
C ILE A 97 -12.37 -5.46 -3.77
N VAL A 98 -11.56 -4.94 -2.85
CA VAL A 98 -12.03 -4.34 -1.60
C VAL A 98 -11.43 -2.97 -1.42
N LYS A 99 -12.11 -2.15 -0.62
CA LYS A 99 -11.63 -0.83 -0.22
C LYS A 99 -11.16 -0.85 1.22
N ARG A 100 -10.04 -0.20 1.50
CA ARG A 100 -9.42 -0.11 2.83
C ARG A 100 -8.87 1.29 3.06
N ASP A 101 -8.81 1.72 4.31
CA ASP A 101 -8.28 3.04 4.67
C ASP A 101 -6.75 3.04 4.70
N LEU A 102 -6.17 4.24 4.77
CA LEU A 102 -4.71 4.39 4.83
C LEU A 102 -4.09 3.68 6.04
N LYS A 103 -4.79 3.70 7.19
CA LYS A 103 -4.36 3.05 8.43
C LYS A 103 -4.19 1.54 8.25
N PHE A 104 -5.11 0.90 7.53
CA PHE A 104 -5.00 -0.50 7.20
C PHE A 104 -3.70 -0.81 6.44
N PHE A 105 -3.37 -0.07 5.38
CA PHE A 105 -2.16 -0.31 4.60
C PHE A 105 -0.90 -0.06 5.41
N ILE A 106 -0.86 1.00 6.23
CA ILE A 106 0.24 1.25 7.16
C ILE A 106 0.49 0.01 8.03
N ASN A 107 -0.56 -0.58 8.60
CA ASN A 107 -0.43 -1.76 9.44
C ASN A 107 0.05 -2.98 8.64
N GLN A 108 -0.47 -3.21 7.43
CA GLN A 108 -0.05 -4.35 6.60
C GLN A 108 1.44 -4.28 6.23
N PHE A 109 1.95 -3.11 5.86
CA PHE A 109 3.35 -2.95 5.46
C PHE A 109 4.33 -2.90 6.63
N VAL A 110 3.99 -2.21 7.72
CA VAL A 110 4.89 -2.11 8.90
C VAL A 110 4.96 -3.44 9.66
N HIS A 111 3.89 -4.23 9.64
CA HIS A 111 3.81 -5.53 10.31
C HIS A 111 3.77 -6.71 9.33
N SER A 112 4.36 -6.53 8.14
CA SER A 112 4.26 -7.52 7.06
C SER A 112 4.87 -8.86 7.48
N TYR A 113 4.10 -9.93 7.31
CA TYR A 113 4.56 -11.31 7.41
C TYR A 113 5.07 -11.81 6.05
N LEU A 114 4.35 -11.46 4.98
CA LEU A 114 4.75 -11.69 3.59
C LEU A 114 4.84 -10.34 2.86
N PHE A 115 5.89 -10.17 2.07
CA PHE A 115 6.08 -9.04 1.17
C PHE A 115 6.74 -9.56 -0.10
N ILE A 116 6.07 -9.46 -1.25
CA ILE A 116 6.59 -9.90 -2.54
C ILE A 116 6.31 -8.84 -3.61
N PRO A 117 7.34 -8.22 -4.21
CA PRO A 117 7.15 -7.37 -5.37
C PRO A 117 6.69 -8.21 -6.57
N ILE A 118 5.65 -7.73 -7.26
CA ILE A 118 5.08 -8.35 -8.45
C ILE A 118 5.76 -7.71 -9.66
N ILE A 119 6.67 -8.46 -10.29
CA ILE A 119 7.35 -8.05 -11.52
C ILE A 119 6.96 -9.06 -12.58
N ASP A 120 6.33 -8.57 -13.65
CA ASP A 120 5.80 -9.42 -14.70
C ASP A 120 5.95 -8.80 -16.09
N LEU A 121 5.77 -9.63 -17.11
CA LEU A 121 5.75 -9.21 -18.50
C LEU A 121 4.57 -8.28 -18.77
N THR A 122 4.79 -7.34 -19.68
CA THR A 122 3.81 -6.33 -20.05
C THR A 122 3.61 -6.20 -21.55
N ASP A 123 4.53 -6.75 -22.36
CA ASP A 123 4.34 -6.81 -23.79
C ASP A 123 3.46 -8.02 -24.16
N GLN A 124 2.44 -7.75 -24.98
CA GLN A 124 1.42 -8.73 -25.36
C GLN A 124 2.02 -9.93 -26.09
N GLU A 125 3.07 -9.72 -26.89
CA GLU A 125 3.71 -10.79 -27.65
C GLU A 125 4.35 -11.83 -26.72
N SER A 126 5.14 -11.40 -25.73
CA SER A 126 5.76 -12.32 -24.78
C SER A 126 4.72 -13.02 -23.91
N ILE A 127 3.66 -12.32 -23.48
CA ILE A 127 2.57 -12.91 -22.71
C ILE A 127 1.86 -14.01 -23.52
N LEU A 128 1.48 -13.74 -24.77
CA LEU A 128 0.81 -14.72 -25.63
C LEU A 128 1.68 -15.96 -25.87
N LYS A 129 3.00 -15.78 -26.02
CA LYS A 129 3.93 -16.91 -26.16
C LYS A 129 4.06 -17.73 -24.86
N MET A 130 3.94 -17.09 -23.69
CA MET A 130 3.94 -17.81 -22.40
C MET A 130 2.67 -18.62 -22.14
N ASP A 131 1.55 -18.21 -22.72
CA ASP A 131 0.27 -18.90 -22.61
C ASP A 131 0.17 -20.15 -23.52
N ASP A 132 1.13 -20.37 -24.42
CA ASP A 132 1.19 -21.59 -25.23
C ASP A 132 1.54 -22.80 -24.35
N GLU A 133 0.68 -23.82 -24.32
CA GLU A 133 0.89 -25.04 -23.55
C GLU A 133 2.01 -25.93 -24.13
N LYS A 134 2.44 -25.70 -25.38
CA LYS A 134 3.45 -26.52 -26.08
C LYS A 134 4.87 -25.98 -25.98
N ILE A 135 5.07 -24.81 -25.37
CA ILE A 135 6.37 -24.17 -25.25
C ILE A 135 7.29 -24.92 -24.28
N SER A 136 8.56 -25.06 -24.64
CA SER A 136 9.57 -25.68 -23.76
C SER A 136 9.95 -24.78 -22.58
N GLU A 137 10.52 -25.36 -21.51
CA GLU A 137 11.01 -24.58 -20.36
C GLU A 137 12.13 -23.59 -20.75
N GLU A 138 12.99 -23.98 -21.68
CA GLU A 138 14.10 -23.15 -22.18
C GLU A 138 13.59 -21.91 -22.91
N GLU A 139 12.60 -22.09 -23.80
CA GLU A 139 11.94 -20.97 -24.49
C GLU A 139 11.17 -20.07 -23.52
N ARG A 140 10.53 -20.62 -22.46
CA ARG A 140 9.88 -19.82 -21.40
C ARG A 140 10.88 -18.90 -20.70
N ILE A 141 12.05 -19.43 -20.37
CA ILE A 141 13.12 -18.64 -19.73
C ILE A 141 13.58 -17.54 -20.68
N GLU A 142 13.83 -17.86 -21.95
CA GLU A 142 14.29 -16.89 -22.95
C GLU A 142 13.29 -15.74 -23.14
N ILE A 143 11.99 -16.06 -23.26
CA ILE A 143 10.92 -15.05 -23.36
C ILE A 143 10.89 -14.20 -22.09
N TYR A 144 10.93 -14.83 -20.90
CA TYR A 144 10.92 -14.09 -19.66
C TYR A 144 12.12 -13.16 -19.54
N GLU A 145 13.32 -13.60 -19.95
CA GLU A 145 14.54 -12.82 -19.86
C GLU A 145 14.54 -11.61 -20.79
N ASN A 146 14.07 -11.79 -22.03
CA ASN A 146 14.10 -10.79 -23.09
C ASN A 146 12.85 -9.90 -23.16
N GLY A 147 11.73 -10.35 -22.60
CA GLY A 147 10.47 -9.62 -22.63
C GLY A 147 10.47 -8.35 -21.76
N LYS A 148 9.55 -7.44 -22.07
CA LYS A 148 9.43 -6.16 -21.36
C LYS A 148 8.71 -6.38 -20.03
N LYS A 149 9.45 -6.19 -18.94
CA LYS A 149 8.96 -6.37 -17.57
C LYS A 149 8.67 -5.05 -16.88
N GLU A 150 7.57 -5.02 -16.12
CA GLU A 150 7.26 -3.91 -15.22
C GLU A 150 6.98 -4.40 -13.80
N LEU A 151 7.30 -3.56 -12.82
CA LEU A 151 6.83 -3.70 -11.45
C LEU A 151 5.35 -3.31 -11.42
N LEU A 152 4.47 -4.28 -11.25
CA LEU A 152 3.01 -4.09 -11.27
C LEU A 152 2.47 -3.73 -9.89
N GLY A 153 3.01 -4.34 -8.84
CA GLY A 153 2.45 -4.20 -7.50
C GLY A 153 3.22 -4.96 -6.43
N ILE A 154 2.54 -5.17 -5.31
CA ILE A 154 3.09 -5.88 -4.16
C ILE A 154 2.01 -6.80 -3.59
N PHE A 155 2.38 -8.07 -3.40
CA PHE A 155 1.65 -8.97 -2.52
C PHE A 155 2.11 -8.75 -1.08
N VAL A 156 1.17 -8.48 -0.18
CA VAL A 156 1.45 -8.21 1.24
C VAL A 156 0.36 -8.79 2.15
N ASN A 157 0.76 -9.22 3.34
CA ASN A 157 -0.14 -9.42 4.47
C ASN A 157 0.63 -9.20 5.78
N SER A 158 -0.09 -8.95 6.87
CA SER A 158 0.47 -8.92 8.22
C SER A 158 0.35 -10.29 8.91
N ASP A 159 1.05 -10.44 10.04
CA ASP A 159 0.92 -11.65 10.87
C ASP A 159 -0.53 -11.91 11.34
N GLU A 160 -1.29 -10.83 11.59
CA GLU A 160 -2.70 -10.88 11.98
C GLU A 160 -3.64 -11.32 10.85
N ASN A 161 -3.24 -11.09 9.60
CA ASN A 161 -4.09 -11.28 8.43
C ASN A 161 -3.68 -12.44 7.52
N LYS A 162 -2.48 -13.01 7.70
CA LYS A 162 -1.95 -14.12 6.88
C LYS A 162 -2.93 -15.29 6.76
N ASP A 163 -3.63 -15.65 7.83
CA ASP A 163 -4.53 -16.80 7.83
C ASP A 163 -5.87 -16.51 7.13
N LYS A 164 -6.10 -15.27 6.66
CA LYS A 164 -7.36 -14.82 6.06
C LYS A 164 -7.18 -14.43 4.61
N TYR A 165 -6.30 -13.46 4.36
CA TYR A 165 -6.19 -12.81 3.05
C TYR A 165 -4.74 -12.48 2.70
N LEU A 166 -4.41 -12.68 1.43
CA LEU A 166 -3.29 -12.03 0.76
C LEU A 166 -3.81 -10.78 0.05
N TYR A 167 -3.14 -9.64 0.23
CA TYR A 167 -3.51 -8.38 -0.42
C TYR A 167 -2.58 -8.12 -1.59
N GLU A 168 -3.12 -7.64 -2.70
CA GLU A 168 -2.35 -7.07 -3.80
C GLU A 168 -2.70 -5.61 -3.95
N ILE A 169 -1.67 -4.78 -3.96
CA ILE A 169 -1.79 -3.35 -4.23
C ILE A 169 -0.89 -2.98 -5.40
N ASP A 170 -1.47 -2.24 -6.35
CA ASP A 170 -0.77 -1.71 -7.51
C ASP A 170 0.31 -0.70 -7.09
N VAL A 171 1.48 -0.74 -7.73
CA VAL A 171 2.61 0.09 -7.34
C VAL A 171 2.34 1.58 -7.59
N LYS A 172 1.59 1.93 -8.64
CA LYS A 172 1.21 3.32 -8.96
C LYS A 172 0.29 3.86 -7.89
N THR A 173 -0.56 3.01 -7.30
CA THR A 173 -1.37 3.36 -6.13
C THR A 173 -0.48 3.71 -4.92
N ILE A 174 0.58 2.94 -4.64
CA ILE A 174 1.52 3.27 -3.55
C ILE A 174 2.25 4.58 -3.83
N ILE A 175 2.77 4.78 -5.05
CA ILE A 175 3.42 6.02 -5.47
C ILE A 175 2.47 7.20 -5.23
N LYS A 176 1.21 7.08 -5.63
CA LYS A 176 0.18 8.12 -5.43
C LYS A 176 -0.05 8.41 -3.95
N ILE A 177 -0.12 7.38 -3.09
CA ILE A 177 -0.24 7.58 -1.63
C ILE A 177 0.95 8.39 -1.11
N PHE A 178 2.18 8.00 -1.47
CA PHE A 178 3.39 8.68 -1.02
C PHE A 178 3.44 10.13 -1.51
N GLN A 179 3.03 10.39 -2.74
CA GLN A 179 2.92 11.73 -3.30
C GLN A 179 1.84 12.57 -2.62
N GLN A 180 0.67 12.01 -2.36
CA GLN A 180 -0.43 12.72 -1.67
C GLN A 180 -0.03 13.08 -0.24
N VAL A 181 0.61 12.16 0.49
CA VAL A 181 1.10 12.43 1.84
C VAL A 181 2.28 13.41 1.83
N GLY A 182 3.23 13.24 0.90
CA GLY A 182 4.38 14.13 0.76
C GLY A 182 3.99 15.57 0.40
N ASN A 183 2.89 15.75 -0.34
CA ASN A 183 2.37 17.07 -0.70
C ASN A 183 1.29 17.59 0.27
N CYS A 184 0.99 16.87 1.35
CA CYS A 184 -0.02 17.28 2.32
C CYS A 184 0.46 18.50 3.13
N VAL A 185 -0.25 19.62 2.99
CA VAL A 185 0.00 20.86 3.76
C VAL A 185 -1.26 21.17 4.57
N ILE A 186 -1.14 21.09 5.89
CA ILE A 186 -2.20 21.52 6.80
C ILE A 186 -2.23 23.04 6.83
N THR A 187 -3.38 23.63 6.55
CA THR A 187 -3.60 25.08 6.55
C THR A 187 -4.46 25.53 7.72
N LYS A 188 -5.25 24.63 8.32
CA LYS A 188 -6.12 24.93 9.47
C LYS A 188 -6.18 23.72 10.40
N VAL A 189 -6.24 23.99 11.70
CA VAL A 189 -6.51 22.98 12.74
C VAL A 189 -7.62 23.51 13.63
N ASP A 190 -8.72 22.76 13.72
CA ASP A 190 -9.76 23.00 14.73
C ASP A 190 -9.54 22.05 15.91
N MET A 191 -9.78 22.55 17.13
CA MET A 191 -9.60 21.78 18.37
C MET A 191 -10.84 21.92 19.23
N THR A 192 -11.42 20.80 19.65
CA THR A 192 -12.61 20.76 20.51
C THR A 192 -12.33 19.89 21.71
N PHE A 193 -12.53 20.40 22.93
CA PHE A 193 -12.30 19.63 24.14
C PHE A 193 -13.30 18.47 24.25
N ASN A 194 -12.77 17.26 24.45
CA ASN A 194 -13.56 16.04 24.64
C ASN A 194 -13.49 15.60 26.12
N PRO A 195 -14.55 15.85 26.92
CA PRO A 195 -14.55 15.53 28.34
C PRO A 195 -14.48 14.03 28.65
N LYS A 196 -14.88 13.16 27.71
CA LYS A 196 -14.78 11.70 27.89
C LYS A 196 -13.34 11.20 27.77
N LYS A 197 -12.52 11.87 26.95
CA LYS A 197 -11.09 11.58 26.81
C LYS A 197 -10.23 12.34 27.82
N GLY A 198 -10.75 13.44 28.37
CA GLY A 198 -9.96 14.39 29.15
C GLY A 198 -8.92 15.12 28.28
N ASP A 199 -9.16 15.23 26.97
CA ASP A 199 -8.22 15.77 25.98
C ASP A 199 -8.97 16.40 24.79
N PHE A 200 -8.26 17.08 23.89
CA PHE A 200 -8.83 17.72 22.70
C PHE A 200 -8.91 16.76 21.51
N ASP A 201 -10.07 16.72 20.86
CA ASP A 201 -10.18 16.19 19.50
C ASP A 201 -9.71 17.26 18.52
N THR A 202 -8.94 16.86 17.50
CA THR A 202 -8.35 17.77 16.52
C THR A 202 -8.76 17.41 15.10
N ILE A 203 -9.07 18.42 14.29
CA ILE A 203 -9.43 18.27 12.88
C ILE A 203 -8.49 19.14 12.04
N GLN A 204 -7.73 18.51 11.14
CA GLN A 204 -6.78 19.14 10.24
C GLN A 204 -7.33 19.24 8.82
N TYR A 205 -7.22 20.44 8.23
CA TYR A 205 -7.69 20.75 6.88
C TYR A 205 -6.53 21.19 5.99
N ASP A 206 -6.61 20.84 4.72
CA ASP A 206 -5.90 21.49 3.63
C ASP A 206 -6.87 22.44 2.94
N GLY A 207 -6.52 23.72 2.82
CA GLY A 207 -7.36 24.78 2.23
C GLY A 207 -7.64 24.61 0.73
N ARG A 208 -7.47 23.39 0.20
CA ARG A 208 -7.85 22.97 -1.14
C ARG A 208 -9.14 22.13 -1.03
N ASN A 209 -10.25 22.86 -1.05
CA ASN A 209 -11.64 22.39 -1.12
C ASN A 209 -12.33 22.04 0.20
N GLU A 210 -13.54 22.60 0.35
CA GLU A 210 -14.51 22.25 1.40
C GLU A 210 -14.74 20.74 1.47
N LEU A 211 -14.95 20.22 2.68
CA LEU A 211 -15.29 18.82 2.92
C LEU A 211 -16.53 18.43 2.10
N SER A 212 -16.47 17.31 1.37
CA SER A 212 -17.66 16.75 0.72
C SER A 212 -18.72 16.41 1.77
N GLU A 213 -20.00 16.57 1.42
CA GLU A 213 -21.12 16.33 2.34
C GLU A 213 -21.09 14.92 2.95
N GLU A 214 -20.61 13.93 2.21
CA GLU A 214 -20.43 12.56 2.69
C GLU A 214 -19.52 12.45 3.92
N VAL A 215 -18.46 13.27 3.98
CA VAL A 215 -17.53 13.30 5.11
C VAL A 215 -18.15 14.02 6.30
N LYS A 216 -18.95 15.07 6.07
CA LYS A 216 -19.72 15.74 7.13
C LYS A 216 -20.73 14.77 7.76
N VAL A 217 -21.45 14.02 6.94
CA VAL A 217 -22.42 12.99 7.40
C VAL A 217 -21.74 11.86 8.19
N LEU A 218 -20.53 11.45 7.82
CA LEU A 218 -19.77 10.43 8.57
C LEU A 218 -19.26 10.93 9.93
N ILE A 219 -18.95 12.23 10.03
CA ILE A 219 -18.59 12.88 11.29
C ILE A 219 -19.84 12.96 12.18
N ASP A 220 -20.97 13.41 11.65
CA ASP A 220 -22.24 13.51 12.40
C ASP A 220 -22.74 12.14 12.88
N LYS A 221 -22.61 11.08 12.07
CA LYS A 221 -22.98 9.71 12.49
C LYS A 221 -22.11 9.20 13.64
N LYS A 222 -20.83 9.58 13.70
CA LYS A 222 -19.95 9.25 14.83
C LYS A 222 -20.28 10.03 16.11
N GLU A 223 -20.93 11.18 15.99
CA GLU A 223 -21.44 11.96 17.12
C GLU A 223 -22.78 11.44 17.64
N GLN A 224 -23.68 11.01 16.74
CA GLN A 224 -24.99 10.48 17.12
C GLN A 224 -24.94 9.10 17.78
N GLN A 225 -23.96 8.25 17.45
CA GLN A 225 -23.73 6.96 18.15
C GLN A 225 -23.14 7.10 19.56
N LYS A 226 -22.93 8.34 20.06
CA LYS A 226 -22.40 8.63 21.40
C LYS A 226 -23.41 9.28 22.37
N LYS A 227 -24.65 9.51 21.92
CA LYS A 227 -25.81 9.80 22.76
C LYS A 227 -26.49 8.49 23.15
#